data_AF-A0A4Q0TU94-F1
#
_entry.id   AF-A0A4Q0TU94-F1
#
_cell.length_a   1.000
_cell.length_b   1.000
_cell.length_c   1.000
_cell.angle_alpha   90.00
_cell.angle_beta   90.00
_cell.angle_gamma   90.00
#
_symmetry.space_group_name_H-M   'P 1'
#
loop_
_entity.id
_entity.type
_entity.pdbx_description
1 polymer ?
#
loop_
_entity_poly.entity_id
_entity_poly.type
_entity_poly.pdbx_seq_one_letter_code
_entity_poly.pdbx_strand_id
1 'polypeptide(L)'
;MNSKLLRLIAVVTVLAFSVGAQAQRRNSRYVDYINKYSALAVEQMKEHKIPASITLAQGLLESGAGMSTLARKSNNHFGIKCGSSWNGRTVRHDDDARNECFRAYRNPRDSYEDHSAFLKRGARYAFLFKLKITDYKGWARGLKKAGYATDPSYANRLITIIEDYDLYKYDRKGGWSSSKSEPTVLNPHQVYIANGIAYIVARDGDTFKSLGKEFDIRWKKLVKYNDLQRDYTLMDGDIIYLKEKKKRASKPYTVYIVKDGDSMHTISQKYAIRLKNLYKMNRKDGDYVPEVGDRLRLR
;
A
#
# COMPACT_ATOMS: atom_id res chain seq x y z
N MET A 1 2.34 -45.49 -45.57
CA MET A 1 1.77 -44.48 -46.48
C MET A 1 0.26 -44.49 -46.31
N ASN A 2 -0.46 -43.41 -46.01
CA ASN A 2 -0.16 -42.08 -45.50
C ASN A 2 -1.54 -41.62 -44.98
N SER A 3 -1.70 -41.46 -43.67
CA SER A 3 -1.45 -40.20 -42.96
C SER A 3 -2.58 -39.18 -43.16
N LYS A 4 -3.15 -38.77 -42.03
CA LYS A 4 -3.55 -37.37 -41.80
C LYS A 4 -4.73 -36.85 -42.63
N LEU A 5 -5.95 -37.37 -42.45
CA LEU A 5 -7.13 -36.60 -42.88
C LEU A 5 -8.46 -36.93 -42.19
N LEU A 6 -8.47 -37.41 -40.93
CA LEU A 6 -9.70 -37.53 -40.13
C LEU A 6 -9.49 -37.21 -38.63
N ARG A 7 -8.42 -36.47 -38.33
CA ARG A 7 -8.19 -35.79 -37.05
C ARG A 7 -7.85 -34.33 -37.34
N LEU A 8 -8.78 -33.59 -37.90
CA LEU A 8 -8.67 -32.15 -38.07
C LEU A 8 -10.05 -31.55 -37.85
N ILE A 9 -10.12 -30.52 -37.02
CA ILE A 9 -11.31 -29.74 -36.62
C ILE A 9 -12.07 -30.29 -35.40
N ALA A 10 -11.39 -30.39 -34.25
CA ALA A 10 -12.00 -30.16 -32.91
C ALA A 10 -10.93 -29.89 -31.83
N VAL A 11 -9.78 -29.32 -32.20
CA VAL A 11 -8.71 -28.97 -31.23
C VAL A 11 -8.12 -27.62 -31.62
N VAL A 12 -8.91 -26.55 -31.55
CA VAL A 12 -8.38 -25.18 -31.41
C VAL A 12 -9.45 -24.36 -30.69
N THR A 13 -9.01 -23.44 -29.83
CA THR A 13 -9.74 -22.35 -29.17
C THR A 13 -10.61 -22.69 -27.95
N VAL A 14 -10.00 -23.05 -26.82
CA VAL A 14 -10.25 -22.33 -25.54
C VAL A 14 -8.95 -22.31 -24.71
N LEU A 15 -8.02 -21.43 -25.09
CA LEU A 15 -7.02 -20.88 -24.17
C LEU A 15 -7.25 -19.37 -24.13
N ALA A 16 -8.43 -18.99 -23.64
CA ALA A 16 -8.64 -17.63 -23.18
C ALA A 16 -7.92 -17.52 -21.83
N PHE A 17 -6.65 -17.12 -21.89
CA PHE A 17 -5.94 -16.57 -20.76
C PHE A 17 -6.81 -15.48 -20.12
N SER A 18 -7.47 -15.80 -19.02
CA SER A 18 -7.94 -14.81 -18.07
C SER A 18 -6.70 -14.24 -17.38
N VAL A 19 -5.99 -13.34 -18.07
CA VAL A 19 -5.11 -12.38 -17.41
C VAL A 19 -6.04 -11.40 -16.71
N GLY A 20 -6.61 -11.82 -15.59
CA GLY A 20 -7.08 -10.88 -14.59
C GLY A 20 -5.88 -10.03 -14.24
N ALA A 21 -5.95 -8.72 -14.50
CA ALA A 21 -5.01 -7.76 -13.95
C ALA A 21 -5.13 -7.85 -12.43
N GLN A 22 -4.34 -8.74 -11.83
CA GLN A 22 -4.10 -8.80 -10.41
C GLN A 22 -3.40 -7.48 -10.10
N ALA A 23 -4.14 -6.49 -9.58
CA ALA A 23 -3.52 -5.31 -9.01
C ALA A 23 -2.51 -5.81 -7.98
N GLN A 24 -1.22 -5.66 -8.29
CA GLN A 24 -0.13 -6.20 -7.49
C GLN A 24 -0.33 -5.71 -6.06
N ARG A 25 -0.62 -6.63 -5.13
CA ARG A 25 -0.78 -6.28 -3.71
C ARG A 25 0.54 -5.65 -3.26
N ARG A 26 0.52 -4.37 -2.86
CA ARG A 26 1.72 -3.69 -2.34
C ARG A 26 2.29 -4.51 -1.18
N ASN A 27 3.62 -4.63 -1.13
CA ASN A 27 4.30 -5.43 -0.11
C ASN A 27 4.07 -4.78 1.27
N SER A 28 3.42 -5.48 2.19
CA SER A 28 3.08 -4.91 3.51
C SER A 28 4.31 -4.45 4.27
N ARG A 29 5.43 -5.17 4.19
CA ARG A 29 6.68 -4.76 4.85
C ARG A 29 7.21 -3.44 4.32
N TYR A 30 7.07 -3.21 3.02
CA TYR A 30 7.49 -1.96 2.39
C TYR A 30 6.62 -0.82 2.90
N VAL A 31 5.29 -1.04 2.95
CA VAL A 31 4.34 -0.08 3.52
C VAL A 31 4.68 0.23 4.98
N ASP A 32 4.94 -0.78 5.82
CA ASP A 32 5.29 -0.59 7.23
C ASP A 32 6.57 0.23 7.40
N TYR A 33 7.59 -0.07 6.60
CA TYR A 33 8.85 0.67 6.60
C TYR A 33 8.64 2.14 6.20
N ILE A 34 7.88 2.38 5.13
CA ILE A 34 7.56 3.72 4.63
C ILE A 34 6.79 4.51 5.70
N ASN A 35 5.76 3.90 6.29
CA ASN A 35 4.96 4.54 7.33
C ASN A 35 5.83 4.92 8.54
N LYS A 36 6.72 4.01 8.96
CA LYS A 36 7.60 4.23 10.12
C LYS A 36 8.62 5.36 9.90
N TYR A 37 9.19 5.48 8.70
CA TYR A 37 10.33 6.36 8.46
C TYR A 37 10.04 7.58 7.56
N SER A 38 8.83 7.72 7.02
CA SER A 38 8.49 8.83 6.12
C SER A 38 8.66 10.21 6.75
N ALA A 39 8.20 10.39 7.99
CA ALA A 39 8.37 11.64 8.72
C ALA A 39 9.85 12.00 8.91
N LEU A 40 10.67 11.01 9.26
CA LEU A 40 12.12 11.18 9.40
C LEU A 40 12.77 11.52 8.06
N ALA A 41 12.40 10.86 6.96
CA ALA A 41 12.94 11.18 5.65
C ALA A 41 12.56 12.60 5.18
N VAL A 42 11.35 13.08 5.51
CA VAL A 42 10.93 14.47 5.26
C VAL A 42 11.73 15.45 6.10
N GLU A 43 12.02 15.13 7.36
CA GLU A 43 12.90 15.93 8.22
C GLU A 43 14.30 16.05 7.61
N GLN A 44 14.88 14.91 7.21
CA GLN A 44 16.17 14.84 6.55
C GLN A 44 16.19 15.60 5.21
N MET A 45 15.11 15.55 4.43
CA MET A 45 14.96 16.37 3.23
C MET A 45 14.98 17.88 3.55
N LYS A 46 14.27 18.30 4.59
CA LYS A 46 14.22 19.71 4.98
C LYS A 46 15.60 20.23 5.40
N GLU A 47 16.36 19.43 6.13
CA GLU A 47 17.69 19.80 6.66
C GLU A 47 18.81 19.66 5.62
N HIS A 48 18.84 18.52 4.92
CA HIS A 48 19.95 18.16 4.04
C HIS A 48 19.70 18.39 2.56
N LYS A 49 18.45 18.71 2.16
CA LYS A 49 18.06 18.98 0.76
C LYS A 49 18.24 17.78 -0.18
N ILE A 50 18.09 16.56 0.35
CA ILE A 50 17.97 15.32 -0.41
C ILE A 50 16.47 14.96 -0.50
N PRO A 51 15.90 14.61 -1.66
CA PRO A 51 14.48 14.26 -1.76
C PRO A 51 14.09 13.18 -0.75
N ALA A 52 12.97 13.36 -0.04
CA ALA A 52 12.50 12.40 0.96
C ALA A 52 12.19 11.04 0.32
N SER A 53 11.69 11.05 -0.92
CA SER A 53 11.45 9.85 -1.73
C SER A 53 12.72 9.04 -1.97
N ILE A 54 13.86 9.70 -2.20
CA ILE A 54 15.17 9.07 -2.38
C ILE A 54 15.64 8.44 -1.09
N THR A 55 15.65 9.21 0.01
CA THR A 55 16.08 8.69 1.32
C THR A 55 15.22 7.48 1.76
N LEU A 56 13.91 7.53 1.54
CA LEU A 56 13.03 6.39 1.85
C LEU A 56 13.29 5.18 0.96
N ALA A 57 13.39 5.38 -0.35
CA ALA A 57 13.60 4.29 -1.29
C ALA A 57 14.95 3.60 -1.06
N GLN A 58 16.01 4.37 -0.81
CA GLN A 58 17.32 3.83 -0.44
C GLN A 58 17.23 3.07 0.89
N GLY A 59 16.71 3.72 1.95
CA GLY A 59 16.58 3.05 3.24
C GLY A 59 15.80 1.74 3.15
N LEU A 60 14.69 1.73 2.39
CA LEU A 60 13.90 0.53 2.15
C LEU A 60 14.69 -0.55 1.41
N LEU A 61 15.42 -0.16 0.36
CA LEU A 61 16.16 -1.07 -0.50
C LEU A 61 17.35 -1.70 0.24
N GLU A 62 18.20 -0.84 0.82
CA GLU A 62 19.46 -1.24 1.46
C GLU A 62 19.23 -2.03 2.76
N SER A 63 18.17 -1.70 3.51
CA SER A 63 17.84 -2.43 4.75
C SER A 63 16.99 -3.68 4.55
N GLY A 64 16.55 -3.95 3.31
CA GLY A 64 15.54 -4.99 3.06
C GLY A 64 14.25 -4.73 3.84
N ALA A 65 13.74 -3.50 3.78
CA ALA A 65 12.64 -2.99 4.60
C ALA A 65 12.86 -3.19 6.12
N GLY A 66 14.08 -2.95 6.59
CA GLY A 66 14.48 -3.03 8.00
C GLY A 66 14.80 -4.44 8.50
N MET A 67 14.77 -5.45 7.63
CA MET A 67 14.92 -6.86 8.02
C MET A 67 16.34 -7.39 7.88
N SER A 68 17.25 -6.64 7.25
CA SER A 68 18.65 -7.06 7.09
C SER A 68 19.35 -7.22 8.44
N THR A 69 20.36 -8.09 8.48
CA THR A 69 21.18 -8.31 9.68
C THR A 69 21.81 -7.00 10.16
N LEU A 70 22.33 -6.19 9.24
CA LEU A 70 22.90 -4.87 9.54
C LEU A 70 21.86 -3.93 10.15
N ALA A 71 20.66 -3.81 9.56
CA ALA A 71 19.61 -2.95 10.10
C ALA A 71 19.17 -3.40 11.49
N ARG A 72 18.92 -4.70 11.69
CA ARG A 72 18.39 -5.24 12.96
C ARG A 72 19.40 -5.24 14.09
N LYS A 73 20.68 -5.52 13.82
CA LYS A 73 21.72 -5.65 14.86
C LYS A 73 22.47 -4.35 15.13
N SER A 74 22.52 -3.45 14.16
CA SER A 74 23.37 -2.26 14.22
C SER A 74 22.65 -0.96 13.86
N ASN A 75 21.35 -1.00 13.57
CA ASN A 75 20.57 0.13 13.07
C ASN A 75 21.18 0.78 11.81
N ASN A 76 22.00 0.07 11.05
CA ASN A 76 22.58 0.57 9.80
C ASN A 76 21.64 0.26 8.65
N HIS A 77 20.77 1.23 8.32
CA HIS A 77 19.74 1.05 7.29
C HIS A 77 20.24 1.28 5.86
N PHE A 78 21.44 1.84 5.69
CA PHE A 78 21.97 2.26 4.38
C PHE A 78 23.26 1.53 3.98
N GLY A 79 23.67 0.52 4.77
CA GLY A 79 24.88 -0.26 4.50
C GLY A 79 26.17 0.57 4.53
N ILE A 80 26.23 1.65 5.32
CA ILE A 80 27.41 2.53 5.30
C ILE A 80 28.61 1.80 5.91
N LYS A 81 29.65 1.60 5.08
CA LYS A 81 30.93 1.01 5.48
C LYS A 81 31.73 1.96 6.37
N CYS A 82 32.62 1.40 7.19
CA CYS A 82 33.57 2.19 7.97
C CYS A 82 34.53 2.91 7.01
N GLY A 83 34.65 4.23 7.15
CA GLY A 83 35.74 4.98 6.53
C GLY A 83 36.91 5.12 7.51
N SER A 84 38.07 5.58 7.04
CA SER A 84 39.22 5.88 7.90
C SER A 84 38.91 6.91 8.99
N SER A 85 37.91 7.77 8.78
CA SER A 85 37.46 8.79 9.72
C SER A 85 36.34 8.34 10.67
N TRP A 86 35.88 7.09 10.58
CA TRP A 86 34.81 6.60 11.45
C TRP A 86 35.36 6.16 12.80
N ASN A 87 34.96 6.84 13.88
CA ASN A 87 35.35 6.56 15.26
C ASN A 87 34.17 6.05 16.12
N GLY A 88 33.01 5.83 15.53
CA GLY A 88 31.83 5.31 16.23
C GLY A 88 31.83 3.79 16.36
N ARG A 89 30.72 3.25 16.86
CA ARG A 89 30.53 1.79 16.95
C ARG A 89 30.60 1.15 15.57
N THR A 90 31.05 -0.10 15.52
CA THR A 90 31.17 -0.87 14.28
C THR A 90 30.57 -2.26 14.45
N VAL A 91 30.26 -2.89 13.32
CA VAL A 91 29.91 -4.29 13.23
C VAL A 91 30.62 -4.90 12.03
N ARG A 92 31.00 -6.18 12.15
CA ARG A 92 31.55 -6.94 11.04
C ARG A 92 30.45 -7.72 10.33
N HIS A 93 30.44 -7.64 9.01
CA HIS A 93 29.48 -8.35 8.17
C HIS A 93 30.12 -8.71 6.84
N ASP A 94 29.69 -9.82 6.25
CA ASP A 94 30.11 -10.22 4.92
C ASP A 94 29.20 -9.52 3.90
N ASP A 95 29.78 -8.86 2.91
CA ASP A 95 29.08 -8.15 1.83
C ASP A 95 29.78 -8.42 0.49
N ASP A 96 30.58 -7.48 -0.03
CA ASP A 96 31.40 -7.70 -1.22
C ASP A 96 32.61 -8.59 -0.90
N ALA A 97 33.14 -8.46 0.31
CA ALA A 97 34.22 -9.25 0.87
C ALA A 97 33.85 -9.78 2.27
N ARG A 98 34.61 -10.78 2.72
CA ARG A 98 34.44 -11.33 4.05
C ARG A 98 34.91 -10.33 5.12
N ASN A 99 34.17 -10.24 6.21
CA ASN A 99 34.50 -9.50 7.42
C ASN A 99 34.70 -7.99 7.18
N GLU A 100 33.90 -7.40 6.30
CA GLU A 100 33.90 -5.97 6.06
C GLU A 100 33.39 -5.19 7.28
N CYS A 101 33.92 -3.97 7.44
CA CYS A 101 33.54 -3.10 8.55
C CYS A 101 32.37 -2.22 8.14
N PHE A 102 31.30 -2.26 8.93
CA PHE A 102 30.14 -1.39 8.82
C PHE A 102 29.98 -0.53 10.05
N ARG A 103 29.48 0.69 9.84
CA ARG A 103 29.11 1.59 10.94
C ARG A 103 27.94 0.98 11.70
N ALA A 104 27.91 1.19 13.01
CA ALA A 104 26.82 0.80 13.88
C ALA A 104 26.31 2.01 14.66
N TYR A 105 24.99 2.07 14.83
CA TYR A 105 24.30 3.23 15.37
C TYR A 105 23.41 2.84 16.55
N ARG A 106 23.14 3.81 17.42
CA ARG A 106 22.30 3.60 18.60
C ARG A 106 20.83 3.41 18.24
N ASN A 107 20.35 4.06 17.18
CA ASN A 107 18.99 3.95 16.67
C ASN A 107 18.96 4.20 15.14
N PRO A 108 17.84 3.93 14.44
CA PRO A 108 17.74 4.15 13.01
C PRO A 108 17.94 5.61 12.59
N ARG A 109 17.47 6.58 13.39
CA ARG A 109 17.61 8.03 13.10
C ARG A 109 19.06 8.43 12.93
N ASP A 110 19.95 7.92 13.77
CA ASP A 110 21.39 8.19 13.69
C ASP A 110 21.98 7.71 12.34
N SER A 111 21.47 6.61 11.76
CA SER A 111 21.90 6.13 10.44
C SER A 111 21.34 6.96 9.28
N TYR A 112 20.12 7.50 9.43
CA TYR A 112 19.53 8.43 8.45
C TYR A 112 20.32 9.73 8.40
N GLU A 113 20.70 10.26 9.57
CA GLU A 113 21.51 11.45 9.68
C GLU A 113 22.90 11.25 9.06
N ASP A 114 23.59 10.15 9.39
CA ASP A 114 24.91 9.87 8.82
C ASP A 114 24.86 9.61 7.30
N HIS A 115 23.79 8.97 6.80
CA HIS A 115 23.54 8.82 5.36
C HIS A 115 23.38 10.17 4.67
N SER A 116 22.56 11.06 5.21
CA SER A 116 22.37 12.41 4.65
C SER A 116 23.66 13.22 4.68
N ALA A 117 24.39 13.17 5.79
CA ALA A 117 25.69 13.83 5.93
C ALA A 117 26.75 13.23 4.98
N PHE A 118 26.72 11.92 4.72
CA PHE A 118 27.59 11.25 3.76
C PHE A 118 27.35 11.77 2.33
N LEU A 119 26.10 11.84 1.89
CA LEU A 119 25.75 12.38 0.58
C LEU A 119 26.09 13.87 0.45
N LYS A 120 25.80 14.67 1.49
CA LYS A 120 26.04 16.12 1.49
C LYS A 120 27.52 16.50 1.47
N ARG A 121 28.37 15.75 2.18
CA ARG A 121 29.83 16.00 2.23
C ARG A 121 30.58 15.39 1.05
N GLY A 122 30.05 14.35 0.42
CA GLY A 122 30.74 13.67 -0.68
C GLY A 122 30.80 14.52 -1.95
N ALA A 123 32.00 14.99 -2.32
CA ALA A 123 32.21 15.82 -3.51
C ALA A 123 31.62 15.20 -4.79
N ARG A 124 31.70 13.87 -4.93
CA ARG A 124 31.12 13.12 -6.07
C ARG A 124 29.59 13.26 -6.20
N TYR A 125 28.89 13.59 -5.11
CA TYR A 125 27.44 13.76 -5.08
C TYR A 125 27.01 15.23 -5.21
N ALA A 126 27.93 16.19 -5.13
CA ALA A 126 27.61 17.62 -5.04
C ALA A 126 26.71 18.11 -6.20
N PHE A 127 26.85 17.54 -7.40
CA PHE A 127 26.03 17.91 -8.55
C PHE A 127 24.55 17.55 -8.38
N LEU A 128 24.20 16.57 -7.56
CA LEU A 128 22.82 16.17 -7.28
C LEU A 128 22.03 17.30 -6.60
N PHE A 129 22.68 18.08 -5.74
CA PHE A 129 22.08 19.19 -5.02
C PHE A 129 21.75 20.40 -5.91
N LYS A 130 22.16 20.38 -7.18
CA LYS A 130 21.73 21.35 -8.20
C LYS A 130 20.39 20.98 -8.85
N LEU A 131 19.95 19.73 -8.69
CA LEU A 131 18.67 19.26 -9.21
C LEU A 131 17.52 19.83 -8.38
N LYS A 132 16.33 19.89 -8.99
CA LYS A 132 15.11 20.22 -8.24
C LYS A 132 14.87 19.15 -7.17
N ILE A 133 14.43 19.56 -5.99
CA ILE A 133 14.12 18.64 -4.88
C ILE A 133 13.04 17.60 -5.24
N THR A 134 12.23 17.87 -6.26
CA THR A 134 11.18 16.96 -6.75
C THR A 134 11.67 16.05 -7.89
N ASP A 135 12.90 16.18 -8.36
CA ASP A 135 13.45 15.38 -9.47
C ASP A 135 14.09 14.09 -8.97
N TYR A 136 13.29 13.22 -8.36
CA TYR A 136 13.78 11.94 -7.85
C TYR A 136 14.35 11.04 -8.95
N LYS A 137 13.88 11.17 -10.21
CA LYS A 137 14.43 10.40 -11.35
C LYS A 137 15.86 10.86 -11.68
N GLY A 138 16.10 12.17 -11.70
CA GLY A 138 17.44 12.74 -11.84
C GLY A 138 18.35 12.32 -10.69
N TRP A 139 17.85 12.38 -9.45
CA TRP A 139 18.59 11.93 -8.27
C TRP A 139 18.98 10.45 -8.33
N ALA A 140 18.04 9.54 -8.62
CA ALA A 140 18.32 8.10 -8.69
C ALA A 140 19.38 7.76 -9.74
N ARG A 141 19.28 8.36 -10.94
CA ARG A 141 20.28 8.18 -12.00
C ARG A 141 21.63 8.79 -11.64
N GLY A 142 21.62 9.96 -11.01
CA GLY A 142 22.84 10.63 -10.59
C GLY A 142 23.55 9.91 -9.44
N LEU A 143 22.82 9.33 -8.48
CA LEU A 143 23.38 8.47 -7.42
C LEU A 143 24.12 7.27 -8.02
N LYS A 144 23.51 6.61 -9.00
CA LYS A 144 24.17 5.51 -9.74
C LYS A 144 25.42 6.01 -10.48
N LYS A 145 25.30 7.13 -11.22
CA LYS A 145 26.42 7.74 -11.96
C LYS A 145 27.58 8.14 -11.03
N ALA A 146 27.29 8.60 -9.83
CA ALA A 146 28.26 8.98 -8.80
C ALA A 146 28.90 7.77 -8.09
N GLY A 147 28.51 6.54 -8.43
CA GLY A 147 29.06 5.33 -7.84
C GLY A 147 28.57 5.06 -6.42
N TYR A 148 27.30 5.36 -6.12
CA TYR A 148 26.68 4.93 -4.86
C TYR A 148 26.55 3.40 -4.79
N ALA A 149 26.14 2.76 -5.90
CA ALA A 149 25.99 1.31 -6.00
C ALA A 149 26.59 0.78 -7.31
N THR A 150 27.08 -0.46 -7.29
CA THR A 150 27.66 -1.17 -8.44
C THR A 150 26.60 -1.82 -9.32
N ASP A 151 25.43 -2.17 -8.78
CA ASP A 151 24.27 -2.72 -9.49
C ASP A 151 23.81 -1.81 -10.65
N PRO A 152 23.81 -2.26 -11.92
CA PRO A 152 23.39 -1.44 -13.06
C PRO A 152 21.90 -1.05 -13.01
N SER A 153 21.07 -1.86 -12.34
CA SER A 153 19.63 -1.63 -12.21
C SER A 153 19.26 -0.69 -11.06
N TYR A 154 20.23 -0.27 -10.24
CA TYR A 154 20.01 0.49 -9.00
C TYR A 154 19.08 1.70 -9.17
N ALA A 155 19.36 2.56 -10.15
CA ALA A 155 18.55 3.75 -10.41
C ALA A 155 17.10 3.39 -10.75
N ASN A 156 16.89 2.36 -11.57
CA ASN A 156 15.56 1.90 -11.94
C ASN A 156 14.83 1.30 -10.73
N ARG A 157 15.51 0.53 -9.88
CA ARG A 157 14.91 -0.02 -8.65
C ARG A 157 14.42 1.07 -7.71
N LEU A 158 15.21 2.14 -7.51
CA LEU A 158 14.77 3.29 -6.72
C LEU A 158 13.57 3.98 -7.35
N ILE A 159 13.60 4.24 -8.67
CA ILE A 159 12.47 4.87 -9.38
C ILE A 159 11.20 4.01 -9.25
N THR A 160 11.30 2.69 -9.46
CA THR A 160 10.18 1.76 -9.30
C THR A 160 9.62 1.80 -7.89
N ILE A 161 10.46 1.76 -6.84
CA ILE A 161 9.97 1.86 -5.45
C ILE A 161 9.26 3.20 -5.22
N ILE A 162 9.82 4.31 -5.71
CA ILE A 162 9.25 5.65 -5.54
C ILE A 162 7.90 5.76 -6.25
N GLU A 163 7.78 5.21 -7.46
CA GLU A 163 6.54 5.24 -8.24
C GLU A 163 5.49 4.27 -7.68
N ASP A 164 5.86 3.00 -7.42
CA ASP A 164 4.96 1.96 -6.92
C ASP A 164 4.35 2.29 -5.57
N TYR A 165 5.06 3.04 -4.71
CA TYR A 165 4.62 3.44 -3.37
C TYR A 165 4.28 4.93 -3.25
N ASP A 166 4.27 5.66 -4.37
CA ASP A 166 4.00 7.10 -4.43
C ASP A 166 4.87 7.97 -3.50
N LEU A 167 6.13 7.58 -3.28
CA LEU A 167 7.02 8.27 -2.33
C LEU A 167 7.33 9.71 -2.75
N TYR A 168 7.22 10.03 -4.05
CA TYR A 168 7.39 11.38 -4.57
C TYR A 168 6.42 12.41 -3.95
N LYS A 169 5.32 11.95 -3.32
CA LYS A 169 4.40 12.82 -2.58
C LYS A 169 5.07 13.48 -1.38
N TYR A 170 6.13 12.88 -0.83
CA TYR A 170 6.89 13.44 0.30
C TYR A 170 7.83 14.59 -0.09
N ASP A 171 8.10 14.82 -1.39
CA ASP A 171 9.12 15.77 -1.86
C ASP A 171 8.63 17.23 -2.01
N ARG A 172 7.33 17.50 -1.87
CA ARG A 172 6.74 18.82 -2.16
C ARG A 172 6.95 19.83 -1.02
N LYS A 173 7.03 21.13 -1.33
CA LYS A 173 7.12 22.23 -0.34
C LYS A 173 5.88 22.21 0.58
N GLY A 174 6.11 22.28 1.88
CA GLY A 174 5.12 21.95 2.90
C GLY A 174 5.12 20.48 3.32
N GLY A 175 6.10 19.69 2.83
CA GLY A 175 6.28 18.24 3.01
C GLY A 175 5.53 17.69 4.20
N TRP A 176 4.45 16.95 3.90
CA TRP A 176 3.37 16.59 4.82
C TRP A 176 3.13 17.67 5.87
N SER A 177 2.26 18.64 5.57
CA SER A 177 1.93 19.65 6.58
C SER A 177 1.33 18.93 7.76
N SER A 178 2.02 18.97 8.89
CA SER A 178 1.54 18.58 10.21
C SER A 178 0.40 19.50 10.65
N SER A 179 -0.70 19.56 9.90
CA SER A 179 -1.98 20.03 10.40
C SER A 179 -2.65 18.82 11.06
N LYS A 180 -2.38 18.61 12.35
CA LYS A 180 -3.11 17.70 13.25
C LYS A 180 -3.76 16.50 12.53
N SER A 181 -2.95 15.59 12.00
CA SER A 181 -3.41 14.25 11.67
C SER A 181 -2.84 13.30 12.70
N GLU A 182 -3.59 13.15 13.80
CA GLU A 182 -3.78 11.89 14.53
C GLU A 182 -3.58 10.65 13.63
N PRO A 183 -3.06 9.54 14.18
CA PRO A 183 -2.15 8.59 13.53
C PRO A 183 -2.57 8.25 12.09
N THR A 184 -1.65 8.46 11.17
CA THR A 184 -1.73 7.91 9.81
C THR A 184 -1.86 6.39 9.93
N VAL A 185 -2.96 5.85 9.40
CA VAL A 185 -3.34 4.43 9.45
C VAL A 185 -2.14 3.56 9.02
N LEU A 186 -1.48 2.97 10.01
CA LEU A 186 -0.23 2.20 9.85
C LEU A 186 -0.43 0.91 9.03
N ASN A 187 -1.66 0.61 8.63
CA ASN A 187 -2.05 -0.56 7.87
C ASN A 187 -3.31 -0.22 7.05
N PRO A 188 -3.21 0.24 5.78
CA PRO A 188 -4.39 0.58 5.00
C PRO A 188 -5.31 -0.64 4.82
N HIS A 189 -6.60 -0.39 4.76
CA HIS A 189 -7.61 -1.41 4.52
C HIS A 189 -7.48 -1.95 3.10
N GLN A 190 -7.48 -3.28 2.98
CA GLN A 190 -7.55 -3.94 1.69
C GLN A 190 -8.90 -3.61 1.04
N VAL A 191 -8.85 -3.08 -0.19
CA VAL A 191 -10.04 -2.79 -0.97
C VAL A 191 -10.42 -4.01 -1.81
N TYR A 192 -11.71 -4.33 -1.80
CA TYR A 192 -12.36 -5.38 -2.57
C TYR A 192 -13.44 -4.78 -3.47
N ILE A 193 -13.91 -5.54 -4.45
CA ILE A 193 -14.96 -5.10 -5.38
C ILE A 193 -16.14 -6.08 -5.34
N ALA A 194 -17.35 -5.56 -5.13
CA ALA A 194 -18.59 -6.30 -5.30
C ALA A 194 -19.57 -5.48 -6.14
N ASN A 195 -20.17 -6.10 -7.16
CA ASN A 195 -21.09 -5.43 -8.10
C ASN A 195 -20.52 -4.13 -8.71
N GLY A 196 -19.20 -4.11 -8.95
CA GLY A 196 -18.47 -2.92 -9.44
C GLY A 196 -18.36 -1.77 -8.44
N ILE A 197 -18.50 -2.04 -7.13
CA ILE A 197 -18.39 -1.06 -6.06
C ILE A 197 -17.29 -1.50 -5.09
N ALA A 198 -16.40 -0.56 -4.76
CA ALA A 198 -15.34 -0.77 -3.80
C ALA A 198 -15.90 -0.86 -2.37
N TYR A 199 -15.41 -1.83 -1.60
CA TYR A 199 -15.65 -1.99 -0.18
C TYR A 199 -14.39 -2.42 0.57
N ILE A 200 -14.42 -2.27 1.89
CA ILE A 200 -13.41 -2.82 2.81
C ILE A 200 -14.08 -3.71 3.84
N VAL A 201 -13.27 -4.49 4.53
CA VAL A 201 -13.67 -5.22 5.74
C VAL A 201 -13.14 -4.44 6.93
N ALA A 202 -14.03 -3.99 7.80
CA ALA A 202 -13.68 -3.26 9.01
C ALA A 202 -12.87 -4.17 9.94
N ARG A 203 -11.93 -3.58 10.66
CA ARG A 203 -11.10 -4.23 11.67
C ARG A 203 -11.47 -3.78 13.06
N ASP A 204 -11.05 -4.54 14.05
CA ASP A 204 -11.17 -4.09 15.45
C ASP A 204 -10.61 -2.67 15.66
N GLY A 205 -11.39 -1.83 16.33
CA GLY A 205 -11.09 -0.41 16.55
C GLY A 205 -11.43 0.55 15.40
N ASP A 206 -11.94 0.07 14.26
CA ASP A 206 -12.37 0.96 13.19
C ASP A 206 -13.55 1.85 13.58
N THR A 207 -13.57 3.05 13.02
CA THR A 207 -14.70 3.97 13.09
C THR A 207 -15.00 4.52 11.71
N PHE A 208 -16.25 4.93 11.45
CA PHE A 208 -16.55 5.65 10.20
C PHE A 208 -15.69 6.92 10.02
N LYS A 209 -15.22 7.52 11.12
CA LYS A 209 -14.33 8.68 11.09
C LYS A 209 -12.93 8.29 10.63
N SER A 210 -12.36 7.19 11.16
CA SER A 210 -11.04 6.69 10.74
C SER A 210 -11.08 6.21 9.29
N LEU A 211 -12.06 5.40 8.91
CA LEU A 211 -12.25 4.94 7.53
C LEU A 211 -12.54 6.10 6.58
N GLY A 212 -13.37 7.06 7.01
CA GLY A 212 -13.67 8.22 6.20
C GLY A 212 -12.44 9.08 5.92
N LYS A 213 -11.57 9.23 6.91
CA LYS A 213 -10.29 9.91 6.75
C LYS A 213 -9.35 9.12 5.82
N GLU A 214 -9.29 7.80 5.96
CA GLU A 214 -8.45 6.93 5.13
C GLU A 214 -8.81 7.00 3.64
N PHE A 215 -10.11 6.94 3.33
CA PHE A 215 -10.61 6.90 1.95
C PHE A 215 -11.01 8.27 1.39
N ASP A 216 -10.74 9.36 2.11
CA ASP A 216 -11.18 10.72 1.77
C ASP A 216 -12.70 10.82 1.50
N ILE A 217 -13.49 10.17 2.36
CA ILE A 217 -14.95 10.16 2.33
C ILE A 217 -15.47 10.68 3.67
N ARG A 218 -16.35 11.69 3.65
CA ARG A 218 -17.03 12.14 4.88
C ARG A 218 -17.68 10.94 5.57
N TRP A 219 -17.39 10.71 6.85
CA TRP A 219 -17.90 9.55 7.61
C TRP A 219 -19.42 9.35 7.50
N LYS A 220 -20.20 10.45 7.49
CA LYS A 220 -21.66 10.43 7.29
C LYS A 220 -22.09 9.83 5.94
N LYS A 221 -21.25 9.96 4.90
CA LYS A 221 -21.46 9.32 3.60
C LYS A 221 -21.22 7.82 3.67
N LEU A 222 -20.20 7.35 4.40
CA LEU A 222 -19.96 5.91 4.58
C LEU A 222 -21.15 5.24 5.27
N VAL A 223 -21.65 5.85 6.36
CA VAL A 223 -22.88 5.40 7.05
C VAL A 223 -24.05 5.30 6.04
N LYS A 224 -24.26 6.37 5.24
CA LYS A 224 -25.33 6.42 4.24
C LYS A 224 -25.18 5.38 3.13
N TYR A 225 -23.96 5.15 2.62
CA TYR A 225 -23.73 4.17 1.54
C TYR A 225 -24.01 2.75 1.98
N ASN A 226 -23.88 2.48 3.27
CA ASN A 226 -24.04 1.17 3.87
C ASN A 226 -25.43 0.94 4.49
N ASP A 227 -26.35 1.89 4.33
CA ASP A 227 -27.71 1.84 4.88
C ASP A 227 -27.71 1.65 6.42
N LEU A 228 -26.76 2.27 7.12
CA LEU A 228 -26.58 2.15 8.57
C LEU A 228 -27.14 3.35 9.34
N GLN A 229 -27.43 3.15 10.63
CA GLN A 229 -27.78 4.23 11.55
C GLN A 229 -26.53 5.05 11.94
N ARG A 230 -26.72 6.30 12.37
CA ARG A 230 -25.61 7.25 12.59
C ARG A 230 -24.73 6.90 13.79
N ASP A 231 -25.30 6.21 14.75
CA ASP A 231 -24.76 5.73 16.01
C ASP A 231 -24.29 4.27 15.93
N TYR A 232 -24.37 3.64 14.75
CA TYR A 232 -23.83 2.30 14.54
C TYR A 232 -22.32 2.27 14.81
N THR A 233 -21.89 1.35 15.66
CA THR A 233 -20.48 1.06 15.94
C THR A 233 -20.03 -0.09 15.04
N LEU A 234 -18.90 0.11 14.36
CA LEU A 234 -18.33 -0.92 13.49
C LEU A 234 -17.81 -2.09 14.32
N MET A 235 -18.04 -3.29 13.81
CA MET A 235 -17.49 -4.53 14.34
C MET A 235 -16.44 -5.08 13.38
N ASP A 236 -15.47 -5.82 13.92
CA ASP A 236 -14.51 -6.57 13.11
C ASP A 236 -15.26 -7.50 12.14
N GLY A 237 -14.91 -7.42 10.86
CA GLY A 237 -15.57 -8.18 9.80
C GLY A 237 -16.68 -7.43 9.04
N ASP A 238 -17.10 -6.23 9.47
CA ASP A 238 -18.15 -5.48 8.77
C ASP A 238 -17.74 -5.12 7.34
N ILE A 239 -18.65 -5.33 6.39
CA ILE A 239 -18.47 -4.90 5.00
C ILE A 239 -18.89 -3.45 4.86
N ILE A 240 -17.92 -2.58 4.53
CA ILE A 240 -18.13 -1.14 4.39
C ILE A 240 -17.85 -0.69 2.96
N TYR A 241 -18.92 -0.41 2.22
CA TYR A 241 -18.85 0.17 0.88
C TYR A 241 -18.40 1.63 0.91
N LEU A 242 -17.46 1.93 0.01
CA LEU A 242 -16.88 3.26 -0.17
C LEU A 242 -17.69 4.13 -1.14
N LYS A 243 -18.74 3.57 -1.76
CA LYS A 243 -19.68 4.26 -2.65
C LYS A 243 -21.07 3.65 -2.53
N GLU A 244 -22.08 4.44 -2.89
CA GLU A 244 -23.47 4.04 -2.80
C GLU A 244 -23.76 2.73 -3.57
N LYS A 245 -24.30 1.72 -2.86
CA LYS A 245 -24.70 0.41 -3.39
C LYS A 245 -25.61 0.53 -4.62
N LYS A 246 -25.66 -0.49 -5.48
CA LYS A 246 -26.51 -0.49 -6.68
C LYS A 246 -27.98 -0.71 -6.31
N LYS A 247 -28.88 -0.46 -7.27
CA LYS A 247 -30.31 -0.77 -7.10
C LYS A 247 -30.63 -2.27 -7.24
N ARG A 248 -29.73 -3.04 -7.86
CA ARG A 248 -29.88 -4.46 -8.21
C ARG A 248 -28.50 -5.12 -8.23
N ALA A 249 -28.44 -6.44 -8.06
CA ALA A 249 -27.21 -7.21 -8.24
C ALA A 249 -26.76 -7.26 -9.71
N SER A 250 -25.48 -7.54 -9.91
CA SER A 250 -24.94 -7.92 -11.22
C SER A 250 -25.40 -9.32 -11.62
N LYS A 251 -25.46 -9.60 -12.93
CA LYS A 251 -25.61 -10.97 -13.42
C LYS A 251 -24.42 -11.83 -12.91
N PRO A 252 -24.62 -13.14 -12.67
CA PRO A 252 -25.85 -13.92 -12.86
C PRO A 252 -26.82 -13.90 -11.66
N TYR A 253 -26.56 -13.10 -10.63
CA TYR A 253 -27.34 -13.12 -9.39
C TYR A 253 -28.74 -12.51 -9.58
N THR A 254 -29.74 -13.38 -9.72
CA THR A 254 -31.15 -13.01 -9.88
C THR A 254 -31.97 -13.22 -8.62
N VAL A 255 -31.71 -14.30 -7.89
CA VAL A 255 -32.41 -14.71 -6.67
C VAL A 255 -31.39 -15.21 -5.65
N TYR A 256 -31.66 -14.93 -4.39
CA TYR A 256 -30.97 -15.50 -3.23
C TYR A 256 -31.94 -16.34 -2.41
N ILE A 257 -31.44 -17.46 -1.88
CA ILE A 257 -32.17 -18.29 -0.93
C ILE A 257 -31.58 -17.99 0.45
N VAL A 258 -32.42 -17.49 1.35
CA VAL A 258 -32.03 -17.10 2.70
C VAL A 258 -31.50 -18.31 3.46
N LYS A 259 -30.37 -18.12 4.14
CA LYS A 259 -29.70 -19.13 4.96
C LYS A 259 -29.79 -18.75 6.43
N ASP A 260 -29.48 -19.71 7.28
CA ASP A 260 -29.37 -19.46 8.72
C ASP A 260 -28.38 -18.33 9.02
N GLY A 261 -28.78 -17.41 9.91
CA GLY A 261 -28.02 -16.20 10.25
C GLY A 261 -28.09 -15.05 9.24
N ASP A 262 -28.81 -15.18 8.13
CA ASP A 262 -28.97 -14.06 7.19
C ASP A 262 -29.95 -13.00 7.73
N SER A 263 -29.68 -11.75 7.37
CA SER A 263 -30.61 -10.63 7.51
C SER A 263 -30.74 -9.91 6.17
N MET A 264 -31.76 -9.07 6.03
CA MET A 264 -31.89 -8.23 4.84
C MET A 264 -30.66 -7.32 4.65
N HIS A 265 -30.04 -6.87 5.74
CA HIS A 265 -28.83 -6.07 5.70
C HIS A 265 -27.61 -6.88 5.25
N THR A 266 -27.36 -8.07 5.80
CA THR A 266 -26.20 -8.89 5.39
C THR A 266 -26.31 -9.32 3.93
N ILE A 267 -27.52 -9.65 3.45
CA ILE A 267 -27.77 -9.94 2.03
C ILE A 267 -27.54 -8.70 1.15
N SER A 268 -28.02 -7.53 1.60
CA SER A 268 -27.76 -6.24 0.95
C SER A 268 -26.26 -5.96 0.82
N GLN A 269 -25.48 -6.22 1.87
CA GLN A 269 -24.03 -6.06 1.87
C GLN A 269 -23.36 -7.07 0.93
N LYS A 270 -23.72 -8.35 0.99
CA LYS A 270 -23.16 -9.42 0.16
C LYS A 270 -23.27 -9.15 -1.34
N TYR A 271 -24.39 -8.58 -1.80
CA TYR A 271 -24.63 -8.33 -3.22
C TYR A 271 -24.48 -6.86 -3.64
N ALA A 272 -24.00 -6.00 -2.74
CA ALA A 272 -23.86 -4.56 -2.93
C ALA A 272 -25.16 -3.89 -3.45
N ILE A 273 -26.31 -4.25 -2.89
CA ILE A 273 -27.63 -3.70 -3.24
C ILE A 273 -28.08 -2.78 -2.12
N ARG A 274 -28.64 -1.61 -2.40
CA ARG A 274 -29.23 -0.76 -1.33
C ARG A 274 -30.36 -1.50 -0.64
N LEU A 275 -30.34 -1.51 0.69
CA LEU A 275 -31.30 -2.25 1.52
C LEU A 275 -32.76 -1.94 1.14
N LYS A 276 -33.09 -0.64 0.99
CA LYS A 276 -34.43 -0.21 0.57
C LYS A 276 -34.90 -0.80 -0.77
N ASN A 277 -33.98 -1.04 -1.71
CA ASN A 277 -34.34 -1.61 -3.01
C ASN A 277 -34.52 -3.13 -2.92
N LEU A 278 -33.78 -3.79 -2.03
CA LEU A 278 -33.97 -5.21 -1.75
C LEU A 278 -35.37 -5.46 -1.16
N TYR A 279 -35.78 -4.66 -0.17
CA TYR A 279 -37.15 -4.67 0.36
C TYR A 279 -38.20 -4.40 -0.73
N LYS A 280 -38.05 -3.28 -1.45
CA LYS A 280 -39.00 -2.87 -2.49
C LYS A 280 -39.17 -3.92 -3.59
N MET A 281 -38.09 -4.53 -4.06
CA MET A 281 -38.14 -5.53 -5.13
C MET A 281 -38.85 -6.82 -4.69
N ASN A 282 -38.79 -7.12 -3.40
CA ASN A 282 -39.42 -8.29 -2.81
C ASN A 282 -40.80 -8.01 -2.19
N ARG A 283 -41.30 -6.77 -2.33
CA ARG A 283 -42.58 -6.32 -1.75
C ARG A 283 -42.64 -6.54 -0.23
N LYS A 284 -41.52 -6.27 0.45
CA LYS A 284 -41.37 -6.36 1.89
C LYS A 284 -41.19 -4.94 2.47
N ASP A 285 -41.66 -4.73 3.69
CA ASP A 285 -41.43 -3.51 4.47
C ASP A 285 -40.20 -3.66 5.38
N GLY A 286 -39.85 -2.60 6.12
CA GLY A 286 -38.66 -2.57 6.96
C GLY A 286 -38.70 -3.51 8.18
N ASP A 287 -39.89 -4.00 8.55
CA ASP A 287 -40.09 -4.87 9.72
C ASP A 287 -39.97 -6.35 9.34
N TYR A 288 -39.94 -6.67 8.05
CA TYR A 288 -39.73 -8.03 7.57
C TYR A 288 -38.35 -8.57 7.97
N VAL A 289 -38.40 -9.69 8.69
CA VAL A 289 -37.26 -10.55 9.03
C VAL A 289 -37.26 -11.75 8.08
N PRO A 290 -36.16 -12.04 7.36
CA PRO A 290 -36.12 -13.14 6.41
C PRO A 290 -35.99 -14.50 7.11
N GLU A 291 -36.71 -15.50 6.63
CA GLU A 291 -36.67 -16.88 7.15
C GLU A 291 -35.85 -17.79 6.24
N VAL A 292 -35.23 -18.82 6.82
CA VAL A 292 -34.43 -19.79 6.05
C VAL A 292 -35.28 -20.42 4.96
N GLY A 293 -34.78 -20.39 3.72
CA GLY A 293 -35.50 -20.88 2.54
C GLY A 293 -36.25 -19.80 1.76
N ASP A 294 -36.42 -18.59 2.31
CA ASP A 294 -37.04 -17.47 1.60
C ASP A 294 -36.30 -17.16 0.29
N ARG A 295 -37.07 -16.91 -0.77
CA ARG A 295 -36.53 -16.58 -2.10
C ARG A 295 -36.60 -15.08 -2.34
N LEU A 296 -35.46 -14.40 -2.20
CA LEU A 296 -35.35 -12.97 -2.40
C LEU A 296 -34.78 -12.64 -3.79
N ARG A 297 -35.53 -11.87 -4.57
CA ARG A 297 -35.06 -11.27 -5.82
C ARG A 297 -33.95 -10.26 -5.55
N LEU A 298 -32.89 -10.36 -6.33
CA LEU A 298 -31.76 -9.44 -6.33
C LEU A 298 -31.75 -8.52 -7.57
N ARG A 299 -32.57 -8.82 -8.58
CA ARG A 299 -32.65 -8.09 -9.85
C ARG A 299 -34.06 -7.97 -10.43
#